data_AF-A0ABD4V0N5-F1
#
_entry.id   AF-A0ABD4V0N5-F1
#
_cell.length_a   1.000
_cell.length_b   1.000
_cell.length_c   1.000
_cell.angle_alpha   90.00
_cell.angle_beta   90.00
_cell.angle_gamma   90.00
#
_symmetry.space_group_name_H-M   'P 1'
#
loop_
_entity.id
_entity.type
_entity.pdbx_description
1 polymer ?
#
loop_
_entity_poly.entity_id
_entity_poly.type
_entity_poly.pdbx_seq_one_letter_code
_entity_poly.pdbx_strand_id
1 'polypeptide(L)' 'MPEPLTPVWFKSSYSGGSGTECVECAHTNEATLIRDSKASTGPLVAVHPPAWQAFIRSLPESRDGGGGREPNVSL' A
#
# COMPACT_ATOMS: atom_id res chain seq x y z
N MET A 1 24.99 16.82 -3.92
CA MET A 1 23.52 17.04 -3.90
C MET A 1 22.90 15.70 -4.24
N PRO A 2 22.28 14.95 -3.31
CA PRO A 2 21.52 13.78 -3.72
C PRO A 2 20.30 14.27 -4.53
N GLU A 3 20.16 13.76 -5.76
CA GLU A 3 19.00 13.97 -6.62
C GLU A 3 17.71 13.67 -5.83
N PRO A 4 16.64 14.48 -5.96
CA PRO A 4 15.37 14.14 -5.33
C PRO A 4 14.89 12.83 -5.92
N LEU A 5 14.87 11.77 -5.10
CA LEU A 5 14.36 10.46 -5.46
C LEU A 5 12.86 10.62 -5.73
N THR A 6 12.50 10.86 -6.99
CA THR A 6 11.10 10.91 -7.39
C THR A 6 10.48 9.55 -7.08
N PRO A 7 9.40 9.49 -6.27
CA PRO A 7 8.78 8.23 -5.91
C PRO A 7 8.34 7.49 -7.18
N VAL A 8 8.76 6.22 -7.31
CA VAL A 8 8.38 5.37 -8.43
C VAL A 8 6.98 4.82 -8.17
N TRP A 9 6.00 5.34 -8.92
CA TRP A 9 4.60 4.97 -8.79
C TRP A 9 4.28 3.71 -9.60
N PHE A 10 3.52 2.80 -9.00
CA PHE A 10 2.98 1.62 -9.67
C PHE A 10 1.50 1.44 -9.35
N LYS A 11 0.77 0.82 -10.28
CA LYS A 11 -0.65 0.50 -10.12
C LYS A 11 -0.79 -0.87 -9.44
N SER A 12 -1.75 -0.99 -8.52
CA SER A 12 -2.02 -2.24 -7.82
C SER A 12 -2.62 -3.30 -8.76
N SER A 13 -2.17 -4.56 -8.70
CA SER A 13 -2.65 -5.65 -9.58
C SER A 13 -4.11 -6.07 -9.38
N TYR A 14 -4.75 -5.66 -8.28
CA TYR A 14 -6.21 -5.76 -8.11
C TYR A 14 -6.96 -4.66 -8.89
N SER A 15 -6.21 -3.85 -9.64
CA SER A 15 -6.72 -2.91 -10.62
C SER A 15 -7.09 -3.59 -11.97
N GLY A 16 -7.74 -4.74 -11.94
CA GLY A 16 -8.13 -5.48 -13.13
C GLY A 16 -9.51 -6.12 -13.06
N GLY A 17 -10.58 -5.33 -13.12
CA GLY A 17 -11.92 -5.87 -13.40
C GLY A 17 -12.98 -4.82 -13.71
N SER A 18 -13.16 -4.46 -14.98
CA SER A 18 -14.17 -3.51 -15.51
C SER A 18 -13.86 -2.00 -15.41
N GLY A 19 -12.59 -1.59 -15.34
CA GLY A 19 -12.19 -0.23 -15.73
C GLY A 19 -12.48 0.89 -14.73
N THR A 20 -12.51 0.58 -13.42
CA THR A 20 -12.82 1.56 -12.38
C THR A 20 -11.75 1.65 -11.29
N GLU A 21 -10.48 1.50 -11.64
CA GLU A 21 -9.43 1.44 -10.63
C GLU A 21 -8.63 2.71 -10.47
N CYS A 22 -8.54 3.11 -9.20
CA CYS A 22 -8.33 4.49 -8.80
C CYS A 22 -7.14 4.63 -7.86
N VAL A 23 -6.18 3.68 -7.77
CA VAL A 23 -5.11 3.80 -6.76
C VAL A 23 -3.72 3.48 -7.30
N GLU A 24 -2.76 4.35 -6.99
CA GLU A 24 -1.33 4.19 -7.27
C GLU A 24 -0.55 4.26 -5.96
N CYS A 25 0.51 3.47 -5.87
CA CYS A 25 1.36 3.40 -4.69
C CYS A 25 2.81 3.70 -5.06
N ALA A 26 3.56 4.28 -4.14
CA ALA A 26 5.00 4.42 -4.25
C ALA A 26 5.68 4.11 -2.92
N HIS A 27 6.74 3.31 -2.97
CA HIS A 27 7.56 3.02 -1.80
C HIS A 27 8.69 4.04 -1.69
N THR A 28 8.84 4.61 -0.50
CA THR A 28 9.97 5.49 -0.15
C THR A 28 10.65 4.95 1.10
N ASN A 29 11.80 5.51 1.46
CA ASN A 29 12.50 5.13 2.70
C ASN A 29 11.72 5.51 3.96
N GLU A 30 10.78 6.46 3.88
CA GLU A 30 10.08 7.00 5.05
C GLU A 30 8.64 6.50 5.18
N ALA A 31 7.98 6.22 4.06
CA ALA A 31 6.58 5.83 4.01
C ALA A 31 6.19 5.14 2.69
N THR A 32 5.08 4.41 2.74
CA THR A 32 4.33 4.04 1.53
C THR A 32 3.35 5.16 1.21
N LEU A 33 3.50 5.77 0.04
CA LEU A 33 2.60 6.78 -0.47
C LEU A 33 1.49 6.12 -1.27
N ILE A 34 0.25 6.54 -1.06
CA ILE A 34 -0.94 6.05 -1.76
C ILE A 34 -1.68 7.27 -2.30
N ARG A 35 -2.08 7.21 -3.57
CA ARG A 35 -2.84 8.28 -4.21
C ARG A 35 -3.94 7.74 -5.09
N ASP A 36 -4.91 8.60 -5.34
CA ASP A 36 -5.94 8.30 -6.32
C ASP A 36 -5.41 8.52 -7.75
N SER A 37 -5.52 7.51 -8.62
CA SER A 37 -5.03 7.57 -10.01
C SER A 37 -5.79 8.61 -10.86
N LYS A 38 -7.05 8.91 -10.51
CA LYS A 38 -7.89 9.91 -11.20
C LYS A 38 -7.67 11.32 -10.64
N ALA A 39 -7.13 11.44 -9.43
CA ALA A 39 -6.72 12.69 -8.80
C ALA A 39 -5.20 12.70 -8.54
N SER A 40 -4.40 12.65 -9.59
CA SER A 40 -2.93 12.57 -9.52
C SER A 40 -2.25 13.77 -8.84
N THR A 41 -2.94 14.91 -8.74
CA THR A 41 -2.56 16.13 -8.00
C THR A 41 -3.34 16.31 -6.69
N GLY A 42 -4.17 15.34 -6.33
CA GLY A 42 -4.96 15.35 -5.10
C GLY A 42 -4.16 14.97 -3.85
N PRO A 43 -4.84 14.86 -2.70
CA PRO A 43 -4.21 14.50 -1.43
C PRO A 43 -3.53 13.13 -1.49
N LEU A 44 -2.33 13.05 -0.90
CA LEU A 44 -1.57 11.81 -0.74
C LEU A 44 -1.78 11.27 0.66
N VAL A 45 -1.98 9.95 0.77
CA VAL A 45 -1.94 9.26 2.06
C VAL A 45 -0.53 8.69 2.24
N ALA A 46 0.14 9.08 3.31
CA ALA A 46 1.45 8.54 3.68
C ALA A 46 1.28 7.57 4.86
N VAL A 47 1.63 6.30 4.63
CA VAL A 47 1.62 5.27 5.68
C VAL A 47 3.06 5.04 6.13
N HIS A 48 3.40 5.53 7.32
CA HIS A 48 4.72 5.32 7.91
C HIS A 48 4.84 3.92 8.54
N PRO A 49 6.04 3.31 8.54
CA PRO A 49 6.26 1.99 9.13
C PRO A 49 5.78 1.82 10.58
N PRO A 50 5.99 2.79 11.51
CA PRO A 50 5.49 2.65 12.88
C PRO A 50 3.95 2.60 12.96
N ALA A 51 3.27 3.38 12.12
CA ALA A 51 1.81 3.39 12.05
C ALA A 51 1.26 2.07 11.50
N TRP A 52 1.91 1.54 10.45
CA TRP A 52 1.56 0.22 9.91
C TRP A 52 1.74 -0.89 10.94
N GLN A 53 2.86 -0.90 11.66
CA GLN A 53 3.09 -1.88 12.72
C GLN A 53 2.07 -1.77 13.85
N ALA A 54 1.72 -0.56 14.28
CA ALA A 54 0.70 -0.36 15.30
C ALA A 54 -0.67 -0.88 14.85
N PHE A 55 -1.04 -0.63 13.58
CA PHE A 55 -2.25 -1.17 12.98
C PHE A 55 -2.28 -2.71 13.02
N ILE A 56 -1.23 -3.37 12.54
CA ILE A 56 -1.15 -4.85 12.54
C ILE A 56 -1.24 -5.41 13.97
N ARG A 57 -0.55 -4.80 14.94
CA ARG A 57 -0.62 -5.21 16.35
C ARG A 57 -2.01 -5.01 16.98
N SER A 58 -2.82 -4.11 16.43
CA SER A 58 -4.18 -3.85 16.90
C SER A 58 -5.20 -4.83 16.33
N LEU A 59 -4.84 -5.60 15.30
CA LEU A 59 -5.73 -6.61 14.76
C LEU A 59 -5.92 -7.70 15.82
N PRO A 60 -7.17 -8.07 16.14
CA PRO A 60 -7.38 -9.25 16.95
C PRO A 60 -6.76 -10.44 16.23
N GLU A 61 -6.16 -11.37 16.98
CA GLU A 61 -5.84 -12.67 16.41
C GLU A 61 -7.10 -13.21 15.75
N SER A 62 -7.04 -13.45 14.44
CA SER A 62 -8.09 -14.20 13.78
C SER A 62 -8.24 -15.50 14.57
N ARG A 63 -9.45 -15.78 15.05
CA ARG A 63 -9.79 -17.07 15.68
C ARG A 63 -9.87 -18.14 14.59
N ASP A 64 -8.83 -18.25 13.77
CA ASP A 64 -8.67 -19.30 12.79
C ASP A 64 -7.94 -20.44 13.49
N GLY A 65 -8.74 -21.36 14.03
CA GLY A 65 -8.24 -22.65 14.44
C GLY A 65 -7.58 -23.34 13.24
N GLY A 66 -6.26 -23.52 13.32
CA GLY A 66 -5.48 -24.53 12.59
C GLY A 66 -5.74 -24.63 11.08
N GLY A 67 -4.95 -23.93 10.28
CA GLY A 67 -4.85 -24.22 8.85
C GLY A 67 -3.94 -23.24 8.14
N GLY A 68 -2.65 -23.57 8.05
CA GLY A 68 -1.67 -22.76 7.33
C GLY A 68 -2.15 -22.43 5.91
N ARG A 69 -2.31 -21.15 5.63
CA ARG A 69 -2.34 -20.65 4.27
C ARG A 69 -1.35 -19.51 4.18
N GLU A 70 -0.26 -19.76 3.47
CA GLU A 70 0.77 -18.78 3.19
C GLU A 70 0.11 -17.55 2.52
N PRO A 71 0.35 -16.33 3.01
CA PRO A 71 -0.11 -15.15 2.30
C PRO A 71 0.76 -14.99 1.05
N ASN A 72 0.25 -15.45 -0.10
CA ASN A 72 0.76 -15.04 -1.40
C ASN A 72 0.48 -13.53 -1.56
N VAL A 73 1.42 -12.72 -1.08
CA VAL A 73 1.51 -11.30 -1.45
C VAL A 73 2.40 -11.22 -2.68
N SER A 74 1.77 -11.31 -3.85
CA SER A 74 2.42 -10.88 -5.09
C SER A 74 2.41 -9.36 -5.11
N LEU A 75 3.60 -8.77 -4.94
CA LEU A 75 3.88 -7.36 -5.23
C LEU A 75 3.82 -7.10 -6.73
#